data_AF-A0A1H9L9J0-F1
#
_entry.id   AF-A0A1H9L9J0-F1
#
_cell.length_a   1.000
_cell.length_b   1.000
_cell.length_c   1.000
_cell.angle_alpha   90.00
_cell.angle_beta   90.00
_cell.angle_gamma   90.00
#
_symmetry.space_group_name_H-M   'P 1'
#
loop_
_entity.id
_entity.type
_entity.pdbx_description
1 polymer ?
#
loop_
_entity_poly.entity_id
_entity_poly.type
_entity_poly.pdbx_seq_one_letter_code
_entity_poly.pdbx_strand_id
1 'polypeptide(L)'
;MTEWKTINFNALSIEHETAKAVLIKMPNNSEWHGYTFWHPSKCVRTLSRGKGYFKTFSYTDNWEFTIFKSNKKGERTAEQILTAEDMEIAFDVVNEQIGMDASTESYLEIEEPEKVDKTVSINNELKR
;
A
#
# COMPACT_ATOMS: atom_id res chain seq x y z
N MET A 1 11.67 5.89 -26.69
CA MET A 1 11.75 4.50 -26.22
C MET A 1 10.65 4.36 -25.18
N THR A 2 9.92 3.24 -25.16
CA THR A 2 8.85 3.05 -24.18
C THR A 2 9.44 2.36 -22.97
N GLU A 3 9.45 3.04 -21.82
CA GLU A 3 9.97 2.47 -20.58
C GLU A 3 8.86 1.74 -19.82
N TRP A 4 9.24 0.65 -19.16
CA TRP A 4 8.34 -0.09 -18.29
C TRP A 4 8.48 0.44 -16.88
N LYS A 5 7.36 0.86 -16.30
CA LYS A 5 7.26 1.33 -14.93
C LYS A 5 6.45 0.35 -14.09
N THR A 6 6.59 0.46 -12.78
CA THR A 6 5.90 -0.39 -11.82
C THR A 6 5.41 0.41 -10.63
N ILE A 7 4.17 0.18 -10.22
CA ILE A 7 3.57 0.76 -9.01
C ILE A 7 3.31 -0.36 -7.99
N ASN A 8 3.67 -0.10 -6.74
CA ASN A 8 3.37 -0.99 -5.61
C ASN A 8 1.96 -0.74 -5.08
N PHE A 9 1.28 -1.80 -4.66
CA PHE A 9 -0.04 -1.72 -4.04
C PHE A 9 -0.28 -2.91 -3.09
N ASN A 10 -1.26 -2.75 -2.19
CA ASN A 10 -1.62 -3.80 -1.24
C ASN A 10 -2.46 -4.89 -1.93
N ALA A 11 -2.18 -6.16 -1.64
CA ALA A 11 -2.96 -7.29 -2.16
C ALA A 11 -4.45 -7.22 -1.80
N LEU A 12 -4.81 -6.60 -0.67
CA LEU A 12 -6.19 -6.37 -0.23
C LEU A 12 -6.97 -5.37 -1.11
N SER A 13 -6.27 -4.57 -1.92
CA SER A 13 -6.90 -3.67 -2.89
C SER A 13 -7.47 -4.44 -4.08
N ILE A 14 -7.19 -5.74 -4.23
CA ILE A 14 -7.76 -6.58 -5.27
C ILE A 14 -9.19 -6.98 -4.89
N GLU A 15 -10.16 -6.63 -5.74
CA GLU A 15 -11.54 -7.11 -5.57
C GLU A 15 -11.73 -8.49 -6.16
N HIS A 16 -11.23 -8.69 -7.39
CA HIS A 16 -11.45 -9.90 -8.15
C HIS A 16 -10.22 -10.24 -8.98
N GLU A 17 -9.82 -11.51 -8.95
CA GLU A 17 -8.79 -12.05 -9.84
C GLU A 17 -9.45 -12.98 -10.86
N THR A 18 -9.13 -12.77 -12.14
CA THR A 18 -9.48 -13.70 -13.22
C THR A 18 -8.19 -14.25 -13.83
N ALA A 19 -8.31 -15.30 -14.64
CA ALA A 19 -7.15 -15.86 -15.33
C ALA A 19 -6.40 -14.82 -16.21
N LYS A 20 -7.11 -13.82 -16.74
CA LYS A 20 -6.57 -12.84 -17.71
C LYS A 20 -6.31 -11.46 -17.11
N ALA A 21 -7.05 -11.06 -16.09
CA ALA A 21 -7.03 -9.71 -15.55
C ALA A 21 -7.35 -9.68 -14.05
N VAL A 22 -6.86 -8.64 -13.37
CA VAL A 22 -7.07 -8.38 -11.94
C VAL A 22 -7.82 -7.06 -11.81
N LEU A 23 -8.87 -7.04 -11.00
CA LEU A 23 -9.62 -5.85 -10.66
C LEU A 23 -9.03 -5.23 -9.40
N ILE A 24 -8.51 -4.01 -9.53
CA ILE A 24 -7.79 -3.31 -8.47
C ILE A 24 -8.55 -2.04 -8.08
N LYS A 25 -8.69 -1.79 -6.78
CA LYS A 25 -9.22 -0.54 -6.22
C LYS A 25 -8.21 0.59 -6.32
N MET A 26 -8.69 1.78 -6.64
CA MET A 26 -7.92 3.00 -6.50
C MET A 26 -7.67 3.32 -5.02
N PRO A 27 -6.54 3.96 -4.66
CA PRO A 27 -6.20 4.30 -3.29
C PRO A 27 -7.22 5.22 -2.64
N ASN A 28 -7.45 5.03 -1.34
CA ASN A 28 -8.43 5.84 -0.60
C ASN A 28 -8.02 7.31 -0.46
N ASN A 29 -6.72 7.58 -0.51
CA ASN A 29 -6.17 8.94 -0.43
C ASN A 29 -6.00 9.60 -1.81
N SER A 30 -6.62 9.05 -2.85
CA SER A 30 -6.59 9.62 -4.21
C SER A 30 -7.92 10.29 -4.56
N GLU A 31 -7.90 11.23 -5.50
CA GLU A 31 -9.12 11.85 -6.05
C GLU A 31 -10.10 10.83 -6.65
N TRP A 32 -9.57 9.67 -7.05
CA TRP A 32 -10.32 8.56 -7.64
C TRP A 32 -10.74 7.51 -6.61
N HIS A 33 -10.90 7.89 -5.34
CA HIS A 33 -11.43 6.98 -4.33
C HIS A 33 -12.79 6.37 -4.75
N GLY A 34 -12.89 5.06 -4.53
CA GLY A 34 -14.05 4.25 -4.88
C GLY A 34 -14.13 3.84 -6.35
N TYR A 35 -13.19 4.26 -7.19
CA TYR A 35 -13.04 3.70 -8.54
C TYR A 35 -12.20 2.41 -8.50
N THR A 36 -12.38 1.61 -9.54
CA THR A 36 -11.68 0.34 -9.77
C THR A 36 -11.22 0.25 -11.22
N PHE A 37 -10.18 -0.51 -11.51
CA PHE A 37 -9.71 -0.73 -12.88
C PHE A 37 -9.25 -2.16 -13.09
N TRP A 38 -9.37 -2.61 -14.33
CA TRP A 38 -8.84 -3.90 -14.76
C TRP A 38 -7.40 -3.74 -15.24
N HIS A 39 -6.51 -4.61 -14.76
CA HIS A 39 -5.15 -4.70 -15.27
C HIS A 39 -4.80 -6.13 -15.70
N PRO A 40 -4.02 -6.35 -16.79
CA PRO A 40 -3.65 -7.69 -17.21
C PRO A 40 -2.92 -8.48 -16.12
N SER A 41 -3.35 -9.71 -15.85
CA SER A 41 -2.79 -10.55 -14.78
C SER A 41 -1.29 -10.81 -14.97
N LYS A 42 -0.83 -10.89 -16.22
CA LYS A 42 0.60 -11.06 -16.57
C LYS A 42 1.48 -9.89 -16.15
N CYS A 43 0.90 -8.70 -16.02
CA CYS A 43 1.58 -7.49 -15.60
C CYS A 43 1.46 -7.25 -14.09
N VAL A 44 0.71 -8.09 -13.37
CA VAL A 44 0.60 -8.03 -11.91
C VAL A 44 1.50 -9.10 -11.30
N ARG A 45 2.40 -8.70 -10.41
CA ARG A 45 3.38 -9.59 -9.77
C ARG A 45 3.41 -9.37 -8.27
N THR A 46 3.60 -10.44 -7.52
CA THR A 46 3.85 -10.34 -6.08
C THR A 46 5.21 -9.69 -5.85
N LEU A 47 5.27 -8.69 -4.97
CA LEU A 47 6.54 -8.08 -4.58
C LEU A 47 7.34 -9.13 -3.79
N SER A 48 8.61 -9.31 -4.13
CA SER A 48 9.49 -10.29 -3.46
C SER A 48 9.70 -9.96 -1.98
N ARG A 49 9.60 -8.68 -1.64
CA ARG A 49 9.66 -8.14 -0.28
C ARG A 49 8.25 -7.94 0.27
N GLY A 50 8.03 -8.24 1.54
CA GLY A 50 6.71 -8.12 2.19
C GLY A 50 5.82 -9.37 2.16
N LYS A 51 6.40 -10.58 2.06
CA LYS A 51 5.72 -11.89 2.30
C LYS A 51 4.37 -12.08 1.56
N GLY A 52 4.19 -11.45 0.40
CA GLY A 52 2.96 -11.55 -0.40
C GLY A 52 1.85 -10.57 -0.03
N TYR A 53 2.04 -9.71 0.97
CA TYR A 53 1.10 -8.63 1.31
C TYR A 53 1.10 -7.52 0.27
N PHE A 54 2.23 -7.33 -0.42
CA PHE A 54 2.39 -6.32 -1.45
C PHE A 54 2.48 -6.95 -2.84
N LYS A 55 1.80 -6.32 -3.79
CA LYS A 55 1.82 -6.64 -5.20
C LYS A 55 2.27 -5.41 -5.98
N THR A 56 2.63 -5.64 -7.23
CA THR A 56 3.07 -4.62 -8.18
C THR A 56 2.31 -4.80 -9.47
N PHE A 57 2.01 -3.71 -10.15
CA PHE A 57 1.53 -3.77 -11.52
C PHE A 57 2.46 -2.97 -12.43
N SER A 58 2.81 -3.56 -13.57
CA SER A 58 3.69 -2.95 -14.57
C SER A 58 2.88 -2.33 -15.71
N TYR A 59 3.33 -1.18 -16.21
CA TYR A 59 2.71 -0.46 -17.32
C TYR A 59 3.78 0.32 -18.11
N THR A 60 3.36 0.89 -19.23
CA THR A 60 4.20 1.74 -20.09
C THR A 60 3.75 3.18 -20.01
N ASP A 61 4.61 4.14 -20.33
CA ASP A 61 4.28 5.58 -20.25
C ASP A 61 3.03 5.98 -21.05
N ASN A 62 2.79 5.33 -22.19
CA ASN A 62 1.62 5.60 -23.04
C ASN A 62 0.39 4.74 -22.67
N TRP A 63 0.38 4.11 -21.51
CA TRP A 63 -0.72 3.26 -21.09
C TRP A 63 -1.89 4.10 -20.61
N GLU A 64 -3.08 3.83 -21.14
CA GLU A 64 -4.32 4.44 -20.71
C GLU A 64 -5.08 3.49 -19.78
N PHE A 65 -5.44 3.97 -18.60
CA PHE A 65 -6.14 3.21 -17.58
C PHE A 65 -7.61 3.59 -17.58
N THR A 66 -8.47 2.64 -17.94
CA THR A 66 -9.91 2.83 -17.81
C THR A 66 -10.35 2.48 -16.39
N ILE A 67 -10.67 3.51 -15.61
CA ILE A 67 -11.22 3.40 -14.26
C ILE A 67 -12.74 3.49 -14.30
N PHE A 68 -13.43 2.75 -13.44
CA PHE A 68 -14.88 2.77 -13.35
C PHE A 68 -15.39 2.53 -11.93
N LYS A 69 -16.60 3.02 -11.67
CA LYS A 69 -17.39 2.76 -10.45
C LYS A 69 -18.50 1.78 -10.75
N SER A 70 -18.72 0.87 -9.82
CA SER A 70 -19.77 -0.14 -9.92
C SER A 70 -20.78 0.03 -8.78
N ASN A 71 -22.08 -0.13 -9.08
CA ASN A 71 -23.10 -0.19 -8.03
C ASN A 71 -23.16 -1.60 -7.38
N LYS A 72 -23.99 -1.77 -6.34
CA LYS A 72 -24.19 -3.07 -5.67
C LYS A 72 -24.73 -4.18 -6.58
N LYS A 73 -25.27 -3.83 -7.76
CA LYS A 73 -25.77 -4.76 -8.77
C LYS A 73 -24.71 -5.08 -9.86
N GLY A 74 -23.52 -4.49 -9.78
CA GLY A 74 -22.42 -4.69 -10.72
C GLY A 74 -22.51 -3.83 -11.99
N GLU A 75 -23.46 -2.89 -12.07
CA GLU A 75 -23.57 -2.00 -13.23
C GLU A 75 -22.61 -0.82 -13.08
N ARG A 76 -21.95 -0.45 -14.18
CA ARG A 76 -21.04 0.69 -14.23
C ARG A 76 -21.83 2.00 -14.13
N THR A 77 -21.52 2.82 -13.14
CA THR A 77 -22.19 4.11 -12.91
C THR A 77 -21.37 5.30 -13.37
N ALA A 78 -20.04 5.18 -13.39
CA ALA A 78 -19.12 6.18 -13.91
C ALA A 78 -17.89 5.50 -14.50
N GLU A 79 -17.31 6.10 -15.53
CA GLU A 79 -16.13 5.62 -16.22
C GLU A 79 -15.28 6.83 -16.65
N GLN A 80 -13.97 6.71 -16.48
CA GLN A 80 -12.99 7.72 -16.86
C GLN A 80 -11.72 7.04 -17.37
N ILE A 81 -11.00 7.70 -18.27
CA ILE A 81 -9.67 7.30 -18.71
C ILE A 81 -8.65 8.16 -17.97
N LEU A 82 -7.66 7.50 -17.37
CA LEU A 82 -6.50 8.11 -16.73
C LEU A 82 -5.23 7.80 -17.50
N THR A 83 -4.32 8.75 -17.50
CA THR A 83 -2.98 8.55 -18.05
C THR A 83 -2.07 7.85 -17.04
N ALA A 84 -0.90 7.40 -17.50
CA ALA A 84 0.13 6.86 -16.62
C ALA A 84 0.55 7.86 -15.52
N GLU A 85 0.62 9.15 -15.85
CA GLU A 85 0.99 10.22 -14.89
C GLU A 85 -0.05 10.37 -13.78
N ASP A 86 -1.34 10.36 -14.13
CA ASP A 86 -2.43 10.42 -13.15
C ASP A 86 -2.40 9.22 -12.20
N MET A 87 -2.08 8.03 -12.73
CA MET A 87 -1.96 6.82 -11.92
C MET A 87 -0.75 6.86 -10.98
N GLU A 88 0.37 7.44 -11.41
CA GLU A 88 1.53 7.66 -10.54
C GLU A 88 1.14 8.57 -9.37
N ILE A 89 0.48 9.71 -9.64
CA ILE A 89 0.00 10.63 -8.62
C ILE A 89 -1.00 9.95 -7.66
N ALA A 90 -1.92 9.14 -8.21
CA ALA A 90 -2.91 8.44 -7.40
C ALA A 90 -2.30 7.46 -6.39
N PHE A 91 -1.20 6.80 -6.79
CA PHE A 91 -0.57 5.73 -6.02
C PHE A 91 0.69 6.15 -5.28
N ASP A 92 1.20 7.38 -5.48
CA ASP A 92 2.47 7.86 -4.94
C ASP A 92 2.62 7.59 -3.44
N VAL A 93 1.63 8.03 -2.64
CA VAL A 93 1.62 7.84 -1.18
C VAL A 93 1.66 6.36 -0.79
N VAL A 94 0.90 5.51 -1.48
CA VAL A 94 0.86 4.07 -1.21
C VAL A 94 2.18 3.43 -1.61
N ASN A 95 2.76 3.88 -2.72
CA ASN A 95 3.99 3.36 -3.26
C ASN A 95 5.19 3.66 -2.33
N GLU A 96 5.27 4.88 -1.80
CA GLU A 96 6.27 5.27 -0.81
C GLU A 96 6.12 4.49 0.50
N GLN A 97 4.90 4.41 1.04
CA GLN A 97 4.61 3.66 2.27
C GLN A 97 5.01 2.20 2.15
N ILE A 98 4.65 1.54 1.04
CA ILE A 98 5.02 0.14 0.80
C ILE A 98 6.54 0.01 0.62
N GLY A 99 7.20 1.00 0.00
CA GLY A 99 8.65 1.04 -0.08
C GLY A 99 9.33 1.02 1.30
N MET A 100 8.78 1.79 2.24
CA MET A 100 9.24 1.85 3.63
C MET A 100 8.91 0.56 4.40
N ASP A 101 7.66 0.08 4.32
CA ASP A 101 7.19 -1.12 5.05
C ASP A 101 7.84 -2.41 4.55
N ALA A 102 8.22 -2.45 3.27
CA ALA A 102 8.98 -3.55 2.69
C ALA A 102 10.48 -3.48 3.02
N SER A 103 10.94 -2.41 3.68
CA SER A 103 12.32 -2.31 4.17
C SER A 103 12.56 -3.30 5.31
N THR A 104 13.76 -3.87 5.33
CA THR A 104 14.22 -4.78 6.41
C THR A 104 15.04 -4.03 7.47
N GLU A 105 15.16 -2.71 7.32
CA GLU A 105 15.93 -1.87 8.22
C GLU A 105 15.11 -1.56 9.47
N SER A 106 15.52 -2.14 10.60
CA SER A 106 15.02 -1.80 11.92
C SER A 106 16.11 -1.10 12.71
N TYR A 107 15.73 -0.15 13.57
CA TYR A 107 16.62 0.48 14.53
C TYR A 107 16.12 0.19 15.95
N LEU A 108 17.07 0.05 16.88
CA LEU A 108 16.81 -0.13 18.31
C LEU A 108 17.22 1.16 19.01
N GLU A 109 16.25 1.90 19.54
CA GLU A 109 16.52 3.04 20.41
C GLU A 109 16.67 2.54 21.84
N ILE A 110 17.88 2.62 22.38
CA ILE A 110 18.19 2.24 23.76
C ILE A 110 18.32 3.54 24.56
N GLU A 111 17.42 3.75 25.51
CA GLU A 111 17.52 4.84 26.49
C GLU A 111 18.00 4.25 27.83
N GLU A 112 19.13 4.73 28.33
CA GLU A 112 19.58 4.36 29.67
C GLU A 112 18.65 5.01 30.71
N PRO A 113 18.13 4.25 31.70
CA PRO A 113 17.25 4.82 32.69
C PRO A 113 17.99 5.87 33.53
N GLU A 114 17.38 7.04 33.71
CA GLU A 114 17.92 8.05 34.60
C GLU A 114 18.00 7.52 36.04
N LYS A 115 19.16 7.70 36.67
CA LYS A 115 19.38 7.34 38.07
C LYS A 115 18.45 8.18 38.95
N VAL A 116 17.44 7.53 39.52
CA VAL A 116 16.53 8.17 40.47
C VAL A 116 17.14 8.15 41.88
N ASP A 117 17.69 9.27 42.31
CA ASP A 117 18.10 9.50 43.70
C ASP A 117 16.86 9.80 44.57
N LYS A 118 16.24 8.74 45.11
CA LYS A 118 15.13 8.85 46.08
C LYS A 118 15.59 8.43 47.47
N THR A 119 15.27 9.26 48.47
CA THR A 119 15.45 8.90 49.89
C THR A 119 14.47 7.79 50.25
N VAL A 120 14.99 6.57 50.43
CA VAL A 120 14.20 5.41 50.85
C VAL A 120 14.15 5.39 52.37
N SER A 121 12.94 5.51 52.93
CA SER A 121 12.72 5.27 54.36
C SER A 121 12.24 3.83 54.55
N ILE A 122 12.98 3.05 55.31
CA ILE A 122 12.62 1.66 55.62
C ILE A 122 11.70 1.68 56.83
N ASN A 123 10.46 1.24 56.66
CA ASN A 123 9.55 1.08 57.78
C ASN A 123 10.01 -0.12 58.65
N ASN A 124 10.55 0.20 59.83
CA ASN A 124 11.07 -0.80 60.77
C ASN A 124 9.99 -1.69 61.40
N GLU A 125 8.70 -1.35 61.29
CA GLU A 125 7.59 -2.21 61.76
C GLU A 125 7.37 -3.45 60.88
N LEU A 126 7.93 -3.45 59.66
CA LEU A 126 7.86 -4.57 58.71
C LEU A 126 9.13 -5.43 58.72
N LYS A 127 10.11 -5.12 59.59
CA LYS A 127 11.27 -5.98 59.82
C LYS A 127 10.89 -7.10 60.78
N ARG A 128 10.99 -8.33 60.31
CA ARG A 128 10.73 -9.57 61.07
C ARG A 128 11.84 -9.85 62.07
#